data_AF-A0A7G5GY22-F1
#
_entry.id   AF-A0A7G5GY22-F1
#
_cell.length_a   1.000
_cell.length_b   1.000
_cell.length_c   1.000
_cell.angle_alpha   90.00
_cell.angle_beta   90.00
_cell.angle_gamma   90.00
#
_symmetry.space_group_name_H-M   'P 1'
#
loop_
_entity.id
_entity.type
_entity.pdbx_description
1 polymer ?
#
loop_
_entity_poly.entity_id
_entity_poly.type
_entity_poly.pdbx_seq_one_letter_code
_entity_poly.pdbx_strand_id
1 'polypeptide(L)' 'MNKALHPQYITDEHGKRVSVVLPIQQWQQVLDELEELDDIRLYDDVKARNEPTVSLAEYRQKRQQANG' A
#
# COMPACT_ATOMS: atom_id res chain seq x y z
N MET A 1 12.66 4.19 -8.85
CA MET A 1 13.14 3.34 -9.96
C MET A 1 11.94 3.03 -10.85
N ASN A 2 11.95 3.36 -12.14
CA ASN A 2 10.88 2.91 -13.04
C ASN A 2 11.04 1.41 -13.26
N LYS A 3 10.23 0.61 -12.55
CA LYS A 3 10.18 -0.83 -12.75
C LYS A 3 9.21 -1.10 -13.90
N ALA A 4 9.75 -1.41 -15.08
CA ALA A 4 8.95 -1.69 -16.25
C ALA A 4 8.22 -3.03 -16.11
N LEU A 5 6.90 -3.03 -16.30
CA LEU A 5 6.11 -4.26 -16.42
C LEU A 5 6.29 -4.84 -17.83
N HIS A 6 6.26 -6.17 -17.94
CA HIS A 6 6.33 -6.89 -19.21
C HIS A 6 5.07 -7.74 -19.42
N PRO A 7 3.89 -7.10 -19.58
CA PRO A 7 2.62 -7.81 -19.73
C PRO A 7 2.51 -8.52 -21.06
N GLN A 8 1.96 -9.73 -21.03
CA GLN A 8 1.38 -10.39 -22.18
C GLN A 8 -0.13 -10.27 -22.11
N TYR A 9 -0.80 -10.08 -23.24
CA TYR A 9 -2.25 -9.89 -23.26
C TYR A 9 -2.94 -11.05 -23.97
N ILE A 10 -4.03 -11.51 -23.39
CA ILE A 10 -4.97 -12.43 -24.03
C ILE A 10 -6.09 -11.58 -24.63
N THR A 11 -6.39 -11.80 -25.91
CA THR A 11 -7.41 -11.06 -26.66
C THR A 11 -8.61 -11.93 -26.99
N ASP A 12 -9.79 -11.33 -27.09
CA ASP A 12 -10.98 -11.97 -27.66
C ASP A 12 -10.91 -12.07 -29.19
N GLU A 13 -11.97 -12.61 -29.80
CA GLU A 13 -12.12 -12.80 -31.26
C GLU A 13 -12.13 -11.51 -32.07
N HIS A 14 -12.38 -10.36 -31.42
CA HIS A 14 -12.33 -9.03 -32.04
C HIS A 14 -10.97 -8.34 -31.81
N GLY A 15 -10.01 -9.03 -31.19
CA GLY A 15 -8.69 -8.50 -30.88
C GLY A 15 -8.66 -7.57 -29.66
N LYS A 16 -9.75 -7.49 -28.89
CA LYS A 16 -9.79 -6.67 -27.67
C LYS A 16 -9.09 -7.42 -26.54
N ARG A 17 -8.20 -6.75 -25.81
CA ARG A 17 -7.50 -7.30 -24.64
C ARG A 17 -8.50 -7.53 -23.50
N VAL A 18 -8.61 -8.77 -23.03
CA VAL A 18 -9.56 -9.17 -21.97
C VAL A 18 -8.85 -9.66 -20.71
N SER A 19 -7.58 -10.05 -20.82
CA SER A 19 -6.78 -10.46 -19.66
C SER A 19 -5.31 -10.13 -19.88
N VAL A 20 -4.57 -10.03 -18.78
CA VAL A 20 -3.12 -9.81 -18.75
C VAL A 20 -2.45 -10.95 -17.99
N VAL A 21 -1.31 -11.40 -18.50
CA VAL A 21 -0.43 -12.35 -17.84
C VAL A 21 0.87 -11.62 -17.52
N LEU A 22 1.26 -11.67 -16.25
CA LEU A 22 2.52 -11.11 -15.75
C LEU A 22 3.38 -12.23 -15.17
N PRO A 23 4.73 -12.13 -15.30
CA PRO A 23 5.64 -12.90 -14.45
C PRO A 23 5.26 -12.70 -12.97
N ILE A 24 5.32 -13.78 -12.19
CA ILE A 24 4.87 -13.77 -10.79
C ILE A 24 5.55 -12.67 -9.95
N GLN A 25 6.83 -12.41 -10.21
CA GLN A 25 7.58 -11.35 -9.53
C GLN A 25 7.03 -9.94 -9.83
N GLN A 26 6.58 -9.71 -11.06
CA GLN A 26 5.97 -8.43 -11.44
C GLN A 26 4.56 -8.29 -10.87
N TRP A 27 3.80 -9.39 -10.77
CA TRP A 27 2.52 -9.37 -10.08
C TRP A 27 2.66 -9.08 -8.58
N GLN A 28 3.60 -9.74 -7.91
CA GLN A 28 3.86 -9.48 -6.49
C GLN A 28 4.24 -8.01 -6.25
N GLN A 29 5.09 -7.45 -7.12
CA GLN A 29 5.44 -6.03 -7.03
C GLN A 29 4.23 -5.10 -7.19
N VAL A 30 3.28 -5.43 -8.08
CA VAL A 30 2.02 -4.66 -8.21
C VAL A 30 1.23 -4.72 -6.90
N LEU A 31 1.16 -5.88 -6.25
CA LEU A 31 0.50 -6.00 -4.94
C LEU A 31 1.18 -5.15 -3.86
N ASP A 32 2.51 -5.20 -3.78
CA ASP A 32 3.28 -4.44 -2.80
C ASP A 32 3.09 -2.92 -3.00
N GLU A 33 3.08 -2.44 -4.25
CA GLU A 33 2.84 -1.01 -4.55
C GLU A 33 1.41 -0.57 -4.23
N LEU A 34 0.42 -1.47 -4.35
CA LEU A 34 -0.95 -1.19 -3.95
C LEU A 34 -1.11 -1.10 -2.42
N GLU A 35 -0.43 -1.98 -1.68
CA GLU A 35 -0.39 -1.93 -0.21
C GLU A 35 0.23 -0.62 0.29
N GLU A 36 1.37 -0.21 -0.28
CA GLU A 36 2.01 1.08 0.04
C GLU A 36 1.08 2.26 -0.24
N LEU A 37 0.33 2.22 -1.34
CA LEU A 37 -0.64 3.27 -1.68
C LEU A 37 -1.80 3.34 -0.69
N ASP A 38 -2.28 2.19 -0.21
CA ASP A 38 -3.35 2.14 0.80
C ASP A 38 -2.86 2.65 2.17
N ASP A 39 -1.62 2.35 2.55
CA ASP A 39 -0.98 2.92 3.74
C ASP A 39 -0.88 4.45 3.67
N ILE A 40 -0.51 4.99 2.50
CA ILE A 40 -0.46 6.44 2.27
C ILE A 40 -1.86 7.06 2.42
N ARG A 41 -2.89 6.45 1.81
CA ARG A 41 -4.28 6.93 1.92
C ARG A 41 -4.76 6.92 3.36
N LEU A 42 -4.49 5.84 4.09
CA LEU A 42 -4.85 5.73 5.50
C LEU A 42 -4.14 6.79 6.34
N TYR A 43 -2.86 7.03 6.08
CA TYR A 43 -2.11 8.10 6.73
C TYR A 43 -2.76 9.46 6.51
N ASP A 44 -3.07 9.82 5.25
CA ASP A 44 -3.70 11.10 4.91
C ASP A 44 -5.08 11.25 5.58
N ASP A 45 -5.91 10.20 5.54
CA ASP A 45 -7.22 10.18 6.19
C ASP A 45 -7.14 10.41 7.70
N VAL A 46 -6.15 9.81 8.37
CA VAL A 46 -5.92 10.00 9.81
C VAL A 46 -5.38 11.39 10.10
N LYS A 47 -4.44 11.90 9.29
CA LYS A 47 -3.87 13.23 9.49
C LYS A 47 -4.88 14.35 9.23
N ALA A 48 -5.80 14.17 8.30
CA ALA A 48 -6.87 15.12 8.03
C ALA A 48 -7.80 15.36 9.24
N ARG A 49 -7.89 14.41 10.17
CA ARG A 49 -8.69 14.55 11.41
C ARG A 49 -8.08 15.51 12.43
N ASN A 50 -6.82 15.89 12.26
CA ASN A 50 -6.08 16.78 13.16
C ASN A 50 -6.17 16.35 14.65
N GLU A 51 -6.09 15.04 14.89
CA GLU A 51 -6.16 14.47 16.23
C GLU A 51 -4.97 14.94 17.09
N PRO A 52 -5.14 15.10 18.42
CA PRO A 52 -4.05 15.46 19.32
C PRO A 52 -2.89 14.46 19.21
N THR A 53 -1.68 14.99 19.01
CA THR A 53 -0.47 14.17 19.01
C THR A 53 0.16 14.15 20.39
N VAL A 54 0.77 13.03 20.75
CA VAL A 54 1.59 12.89 21.97
C VAL A 54 3.01 12.57 21.57
N SER A 55 3.98 13.04 22.38
CA SER A 55 5.37 12.68 22.14
C SER A 55 5.61 11.19 22.45
N LEU A 56 6.60 10.59 21.79
CA LEU A 56 7.00 9.21 22.07
C LEU A 56 7.42 9.02 23.54
N ALA A 57 8.06 10.02 24.14
CA ALA A 57 8.45 9.99 25.54
C ALA A 57 7.23 9.92 26.48
N GLU A 58 6.25 10.80 26.25
CA GLU A 58 4.99 10.83 27.01
C GLU A 58 4.21 9.50 26.86
N TYR A 59 4.13 8.98 25.62
CA TYR A 59 3.49 7.69 25.36
C TYR A 59 4.14 6.55 26.13
N ARG A 60 5.49 6.47 26.14
CA ARG A 60 6.24 5.44 26.87
C ARG A 60 6.00 5.52 28.38
N GLN A 61 5.99 6.72 28.94
CA GLN A 61 5.72 6.93 30.36
C GLN A 61 4.31 6.46 30.74
N LYS A 62 3.28 6.86 29.96
CA LYS A 62 1.88 6.41 30.17
C LYS A 62 1.77 4.88 30.12
N ARG A 63 2.42 4.23 29.15
CA ARG A 63 2.37 2.77 28.97
C ARG A 63 3.06 1.99 30.10
N GLN A 64 4.17 2.51 30.62
CA GLN A 64 4.88 1.89 31.75
C GLN A 64 4.07 1.97 33.05
N GLN A 65 3.33 3.07 33.26
CA GLN A 65 2.46 3.24 34.42
C GLN A 65 1.21 2.34 34.38
N ALA A 66 0.72 1.98 33.18
CA ALA A 66 -0.47 1.15 33.00
C ALA A 66 -0.20 -0.37 33.11
N ASN A 67 1.06 -0.79 32.97
CA ASN A 67 1.48 -2.20 33.00
C ASN A 67 2.26 -2.56 34.28
N GLY A 68 2.26 -1.68 35.29
CA GLY A 68 2.90 -1.85 36.59
C GLY A 68 1.90 -2.14 37.70
#